data_AF-A0A177CJI6-F1
#
_entry.id   AF-A0A177CJI6-F1
#
_cell.length_a   1.000
_cell.length_b   1.000
_cell.length_c   1.000
_cell.angle_alpha   90.00
_cell.angle_beta   90.00
_cell.angle_gamma   90.00
#
_symmetry.space_group_name_H-M   'P 1'
#
loop_
_entity.id
_entity.type
_entity.pdbx_description
1 polymer ?
#
loop_
_entity_poly.entity_id
_entity_poly.type
_entity_poly.pdbx_seq_one_letter_code
_entity_poly.pdbx_strand_id
1 'polypeptide(L)'
;MLWRLPAPVRSFLAPGYRRFISTAATTAPPLRILFCGSDDFSIASLRALSQAQREVPKLIESIDVVHRPAKPTGRGLKSLRDVPIKLAAAEELCVTHTIDTFTGWTPPSRVDLIIAVSFGLFVPPRILSLAKYGGLNVHPSLLPDLKGPAPIQHALLKRRQATGVSVQTLHPTQFDGGTILAQTPSPGISIPDWVDADGLTRRLGHEGANMLVNVLLSRAFVPPLKDVGWYGDSGGAIDHAGKILKGDQQVDFAKSTLDDVFAIKRAIGEPWCWLPNGDRLILNEFSEKKVLLGEQGQEHPPGRMWLDTSRAPKHNVPLARMACGRILQIDKSSIGGRPVGAGNQRLVSMLRQQRTDTVAMDEGTQS
;
A
#
# COMPACT_ATOMS: atom_id res chain seq x y z
N MET A 1 34.98 52.09 66.64
CA MET A 1 35.12 50.69 66.19
C MET A 1 35.40 50.71 64.70
N LEU A 2 36.55 50.15 64.28
CA LEU A 2 37.01 50.09 62.89
C LEU A 2 36.00 49.36 61.99
N TRP A 3 35.73 49.89 60.80
CA TRP A 3 35.45 49.03 59.65
C TRP A 3 36.20 49.55 58.42
N ARG A 4 37.22 48.78 58.03
CA ARG A 4 38.00 48.88 56.80
C ARG A 4 37.17 48.33 55.63
N LEU A 5 37.22 48.98 54.48
CA LEU A 5 36.76 48.40 53.21
C LEU A 5 37.76 47.32 52.75
N PRO A 6 37.32 46.15 52.24
CA PRO A 6 38.20 45.14 51.69
C PRO A 6 38.63 45.45 50.23
N ALA A 7 39.83 44.99 49.91
CA ALA A 7 40.54 45.10 48.63
C ALA A 7 39.86 44.32 47.47
N PRO A 8 40.18 44.64 46.20
CA PRO A 8 39.57 43.97 45.06
C PRO A 8 40.12 42.55 44.89
N VAL A 9 39.23 41.57 44.74
CA VAL A 9 39.60 40.19 44.43
C VAL A 9 39.88 40.08 42.93
N ARG A 10 41.14 39.80 42.59
CA ARG A 10 41.55 39.37 41.24
C ARG A 10 40.91 38.02 40.95
N SER A 11 40.10 37.96 39.89
CA SER A 11 39.61 36.71 39.30
C SER A 11 40.77 35.95 38.67
N PHE A 12 41.08 34.76 39.18
CA PHE A 12 42.02 33.83 38.55
C PHE A 12 41.35 33.20 37.31
N LEU A 13 41.90 33.48 36.13
CA LEU A 13 41.60 32.76 34.90
C LEU A 13 42.14 31.32 35.02
N ALA A 14 41.25 30.33 34.98
CA ALA A 14 41.63 28.94 34.73
C ALA A 14 41.87 28.75 33.22
N PRO A 15 42.95 28.08 32.78
CA PRO A 15 43.20 27.84 31.37
C PRO A 15 42.17 26.85 30.84
N GLY A 16 41.40 27.28 29.84
CA GLY A 16 40.42 26.46 29.16
C GLY A 16 41.09 25.27 28.46
N TYR A 17 40.95 24.07 29.05
CA TYR A 17 41.09 22.84 28.31
C TYR A 17 39.93 22.74 27.32
N ARG A 18 40.11 23.29 26.12
CA ARG A 18 39.34 22.85 24.96
C ARG A 18 39.72 21.39 24.71
N ARG A 19 38.94 20.46 25.26
CA ARG A 19 38.87 19.10 24.75
C ARG A 19 38.38 19.20 23.32
N PHE A 20 39.29 19.19 22.36
CA PHE A 20 38.97 18.72 21.03
C PHE A 20 38.55 17.27 21.18
N ILE A 21 37.25 17.01 21.24
CA ILE A 21 36.74 15.69 20.97
C ILE A 21 37.04 15.48 19.48
N SER A 22 38.20 14.89 19.21
CA SER A 22 38.44 14.20 17.97
C SER A 22 37.46 13.03 17.96
N THR A 23 36.25 13.25 17.45
CA THR A 23 35.52 12.15 16.83
C THR A 23 36.33 11.86 15.58
N ALA A 24 37.29 10.93 15.70
CA ALA A 24 37.75 10.17 14.58
C ALA A 24 36.50 9.51 13.99
N ALA A 25 35.83 10.22 13.08
CA ALA A 25 34.91 9.63 12.16
C ALA A 25 35.78 8.71 11.32
N THR A 26 35.91 7.47 11.76
CA THR A 26 36.33 6.36 10.92
C THR A 26 35.26 6.32 9.83
N THR A 27 35.44 7.10 8.75
CA THR A 27 34.45 7.22 7.69
C THR A 27 34.46 5.89 6.97
N ALA A 28 33.60 4.98 7.44
CA ALA A 28 33.37 3.72 6.76
C ALA A 28 33.06 4.03 5.28
N PRO A 29 33.58 3.20 4.35
CA PRO A 29 33.50 3.51 2.93
C PRO A 29 32.05 3.72 2.49
N PRO A 30 31.82 4.55 1.45
CA PRO A 30 30.50 4.74 0.85
C PRO A 30 29.96 3.39 0.33
N LEU A 31 28.64 3.27 0.28
CA LEU A 31 27.95 2.03 -0.05
C LEU A 31 27.78 1.87 -1.57
N ARG A 32 28.09 0.70 -2.11
CA ARG A 32 27.57 0.27 -3.43
C ARG A 32 26.28 -0.50 -3.23
N ILE A 33 25.18 0.07 -3.70
CA ILE A 33 23.83 -0.41 -3.46
C ILE A 33 23.32 -1.17 -4.68
N LEU A 34 22.83 -2.39 -4.47
CA LEU A 34 22.00 -3.09 -5.43
C LEU A 34 20.53 -2.87 -5.06
N PHE A 35 19.83 -2.01 -5.78
CA PHE A 35 18.43 -1.67 -5.53
C PHE A 35 17.50 -2.52 -6.38
N CYS A 36 16.66 -3.33 -5.76
CA CYS A 36 15.70 -4.19 -6.43
C CYS A 36 14.28 -3.63 -6.26
N GLY A 37 13.61 -3.22 -7.34
CA GLY A 37 12.26 -2.66 -7.28
C GLY A 37 11.44 -2.80 -8.55
N SER A 38 10.20 -2.31 -8.53
CA SER A 38 9.25 -2.47 -9.65
C SER A 38 8.28 -1.30 -9.84
N ASP A 39 7.72 -0.76 -8.76
CA ASP A 39 6.52 0.08 -8.77
C ASP A 39 6.73 1.46 -8.11
N ASP A 40 5.67 2.25 -8.03
CA ASP A 40 5.70 3.61 -7.47
C ASP A 40 6.14 3.65 -6.00
N PHE A 41 5.84 2.62 -5.22
CA PHE A 41 6.31 2.51 -3.84
C PHE A 41 7.84 2.39 -3.80
N SER A 42 8.41 1.53 -4.65
CA SER A 42 9.87 1.38 -4.76
C SER A 42 10.57 2.59 -5.38
N ILE A 43 9.90 3.31 -6.29
CA ILE A 43 10.43 4.53 -6.91
C ILE A 43 10.69 5.62 -5.87
N ALA A 44 9.81 5.76 -4.86
CA ALA A 44 10.01 6.73 -3.79
C ALA A 44 11.35 6.50 -3.07
N SER A 45 11.65 5.25 -2.72
CA SER A 45 12.93 4.87 -2.10
C SER A 45 14.12 5.10 -3.02
N LEU A 46 14.02 4.72 -4.31
CA LEU A 46 15.10 4.94 -5.29
C LEU A 46 15.46 6.43 -5.39
N ARG A 47 14.46 7.30 -5.56
CA ARG A 47 14.67 8.75 -5.69
C ARG A 47 15.30 9.35 -4.43
N ALA A 48 14.85 8.92 -3.24
CA ALA A 48 15.44 9.38 -1.98
C ALA A 48 16.90 8.93 -1.81
N LEU A 49 17.24 7.71 -2.23
CA LEU A 49 18.62 7.22 -2.23
C LEU A 49 19.49 7.99 -3.22
N SER A 50 19.02 8.23 -4.44
CA SER A 50 19.76 9.02 -5.44
C SER A 50 19.96 10.47 -4.98
N GLN A 51 18.97 11.06 -4.30
CA GLN A 51 19.12 12.36 -3.66
C GLN A 51 20.18 12.32 -2.55
N ALA A 52 20.11 11.33 -1.65
CA ALA A 52 21.09 11.16 -0.58
C ALA A 52 22.52 10.91 -1.11
N GLN A 53 22.67 10.24 -2.25
CA GLN A 53 23.95 10.07 -2.94
C GLN A 53 24.55 11.42 -3.37
N ARG A 54 23.72 12.32 -3.91
CA ARG A 54 24.15 13.67 -4.33
C ARG A 54 24.47 14.57 -3.13
N GLU A 55 23.64 14.53 -2.09
CA GLU A 55 23.76 15.40 -0.92
C GLU A 55 24.84 14.93 0.07
N VAL A 56 25.05 13.62 0.19
CA VAL A 56 26.02 13.00 1.09
C VAL A 56 26.89 11.99 0.32
N PRO A 57 27.85 12.44 -0.52
CA PRO A 57 28.64 11.55 -1.40
C PRO A 57 29.47 10.47 -0.68
N LYS A 58 29.73 10.64 0.62
CA LYS A 58 30.41 9.63 1.45
C LYS A 58 29.48 8.53 1.96
N LEU A 59 28.17 8.63 1.72
CA LEU A 59 27.18 7.64 2.14
C LEU A 59 27.00 6.56 1.08
N ILE A 60 26.82 6.96 -0.18
CA ILE A 60 26.50 6.08 -1.31
C ILE A 60 27.49 6.35 -2.44
N GLU A 61 28.18 5.32 -2.89
CA GLU A 61 29.12 5.37 -4.01
C GLU A 61 28.38 5.19 -5.33
N SER A 62 27.58 4.13 -5.43
CA SER A 62 26.82 3.78 -6.63
C SER A 62 25.49 3.12 -6.30
N ILE A 63 24.54 3.22 -7.23
CA ILE A 63 23.25 2.55 -7.18
C ILE A 63 23.05 1.82 -8.52
N ASP A 64 22.98 0.50 -8.45
CA ASP A 64 22.61 -0.37 -9.57
C ASP A 64 21.17 -0.85 -9.35
N VAL A 65 20.28 -0.60 -10.32
CA VAL A 65 18.86 -0.92 -10.22
C VAL A 65 18.55 -2.24 -10.92
N VAL A 66 18.06 -3.21 -10.17
CA VAL A 66 17.51 -4.46 -10.69
C VAL A 66 16.00 -4.33 -10.80
N HIS A 67 15.46 -4.61 -11.98
CA HIS A 67 14.03 -4.59 -12.23
C HIS A 67 13.59 -5.81 -13.06
N ARG A 68 12.29 -6.11 -13.02
CA ARG A 68 11.72 -7.21 -13.80
C ARG A 68 11.52 -6.84 -15.27
N PRO A 69 11.51 -7.81 -16.20
CA PRO A 69 11.18 -7.54 -17.60
C PRO A 69 9.74 -7.03 -17.75
N ALA A 70 9.50 -6.36 -18.87
CA ALA A 70 8.15 -5.97 -19.27
C ALA A 70 7.21 -7.18 -19.30
N LYS A 71 5.97 -6.98 -18.85
CA LYS A 71 4.96 -8.03 -18.89
C LYS A 71 3.98 -7.78 -20.04
N PRO A 72 3.52 -8.84 -20.72
CA PRO A 72 2.38 -8.75 -21.63
C PRO A 72 1.11 -8.29 -20.90
N THR A 73 0.38 -7.37 -21.51
CA THR A 73 -0.82 -6.70 -20.97
C THR A 73 -1.86 -6.45 -22.05
N GLY A 74 -3.07 -6.07 -21.64
CA GLY A 74 -4.19 -5.79 -22.53
C GLY A 74 -4.94 -7.05 -22.99
N ARG A 75 -6.00 -6.85 -23.79
CA ARG A 75 -6.77 -7.96 -24.39
C ARG A 75 -5.87 -8.74 -25.35
N GLY A 76 -5.76 -10.04 -25.13
CA GLY A 76 -4.89 -10.93 -25.91
C GLY A 76 -3.39 -10.77 -25.63
N LEU A 77 -3.00 -10.04 -24.56
CA LEU A 77 -1.60 -9.91 -24.11
C LEU A 77 -0.63 -9.39 -25.20
N LYS A 78 -1.13 -8.58 -26.14
CA LYS A 78 -0.32 -8.09 -27.27
C LYS A 78 0.54 -6.87 -26.97
N SER A 79 0.27 -6.17 -25.86
CA SER A 79 1.00 -4.94 -25.50
C SER A 79 1.96 -5.23 -24.35
N LEU A 80 3.24 -4.93 -24.52
CA LEU A 80 4.20 -5.01 -23.42
C LEU A 80 4.11 -3.72 -22.59
N ARG A 81 4.04 -3.88 -21.26
CA ARG A 81 4.14 -2.78 -20.32
C ARG A 81 5.41 -2.95 -19.50
N ASP A 82 6.33 -1.99 -19.64
CA ASP A 82 7.52 -1.88 -18.81
C ASP A 82 7.13 -1.63 -17.35
N VAL A 83 7.99 -2.07 -16.43
CA VAL A 83 7.86 -1.76 -15.00
C VAL A 83 8.19 -0.28 -14.77
N PRO A 84 7.37 0.47 -14.01
CA PRO A 84 7.57 1.90 -13.78
C PRO A 84 8.99 2.29 -13.34
N ILE A 85 9.64 1.47 -12.50
CA ILE A 85 10.97 1.80 -11.97
C ILE A 85 12.04 1.91 -13.06
N LYS A 86 11.88 1.25 -14.21
CA LYS A 86 12.86 1.31 -15.31
C LYS A 86 13.03 2.74 -15.81
N LEU A 87 11.93 3.47 -15.94
CA LEU A 87 11.95 4.87 -16.34
C LEU A 87 12.57 5.75 -15.25
N ALA A 88 12.15 5.57 -13.99
CA ALA A 88 12.69 6.33 -12.87
C ALA A 88 14.20 6.12 -12.67
N ALA A 89 14.70 4.90 -12.88
CA ALA A 89 16.13 4.61 -12.81
C ALA A 89 16.93 5.33 -13.90
N ALA A 90 16.37 5.43 -15.11
CA ALA A 90 16.99 6.20 -16.19
C ALA A 90 17.00 7.70 -15.88
N GLU A 91 15.93 8.25 -15.30
CA GLU A 91 15.86 9.64 -14.84
C GLU A 91 16.92 9.97 -13.78
N GLU A 92 17.17 9.03 -12.86
CA GLU A 92 18.19 9.17 -11.80
C GLU A 92 19.61 8.76 -12.26
N LEU A 93 19.80 8.45 -13.56
CA LEU A 93 21.08 8.04 -14.15
C LEU A 93 21.70 6.78 -13.50
N CYS A 94 20.87 5.88 -12.99
CA CYS A 94 21.32 4.61 -12.43
C CYS A 94 21.57 3.57 -13.52
N VAL A 95 22.55 2.68 -13.30
CA VAL A 95 22.75 1.50 -14.16
C VAL A 95 21.61 0.53 -13.90
N THR A 96 20.99 -0.01 -14.96
CA THR A 96 19.84 -0.93 -14.83
C THR A 96 20.17 -2.35 -15.26
N HIS A 97 19.65 -3.34 -14.53
CA HIS A 97 19.74 -4.77 -14.81
C HIS A 97 18.34 -5.37 -14.90
N THR A 98 17.96 -5.91 -16.06
CA THR A 98 16.68 -6.58 -16.23
C THR A 98 16.82 -8.07 -15.95
N ILE A 99 16.10 -8.59 -14.95
CA ILE A 99 16.10 -10.04 -14.64
C ILE A 99 14.68 -10.56 -14.43
N ASP A 100 14.40 -11.75 -14.94
CA ASP A 100 13.14 -12.45 -14.63
C ASP A 100 13.26 -13.36 -13.40
N THR A 101 14.47 -13.84 -13.14
CA THR A 101 14.85 -14.70 -12.01
C THR A 101 16.28 -14.43 -11.59
N PHE A 102 16.62 -14.74 -10.34
CA PHE A 102 18.00 -14.76 -9.88
C PHE A 102 18.76 -16.01 -10.34
N THR A 103 18.10 -17.07 -10.84
CA THR A 103 18.79 -18.28 -11.32
C THR A 103 19.79 -17.95 -12.43
N GLY A 104 21.06 -18.32 -12.24
CA GLY A 104 22.14 -18.06 -13.19
C GLY A 104 22.61 -16.60 -13.25
N TRP A 105 21.99 -15.69 -12.51
CA TRP A 105 22.38 -14.27 -12.47
C TRP A 105 23.27 -13.95 -11.27
N THR A 106 24.21 -13.02 -11.43
CA THR A 106 25.01 -12.46 -10.33
C THR A 106 25.18 -10.96 -10.55
N PRO A 107 25.31 -10.14 -9.49
CA PRO A 107 25.62 -8.73 -9.64
C PRO A 107 26.95 -8.57 -10.41
N PRO A 108 27.04 -7.61 -11.35
CA PRO A 108 28.24 -7.43 -12.18
C PRO A 108 29.39 -6.74 -11.43
N SER A 109 29.08 -6.12 -10.29
CA SER A 109 30.02 -5.37 -9.47
C SER A 109 29.90 -5.79 -8.00
N ARG A 110 30.85 -5.36 -7.18
CA ARG A 110 30.83 -5.61 -5.75
C ARG A 110 29.68 -4.83 -5.11
N VAL A 111 28.90 -5.52 -4.27
CA VAL A 111 27.76 -4.95 -3.54
C VAL A 111 28.11 -4.85 -2.06
N ASP A 112 27.79 -3.72 -1.42
CA ASP A 112 27.91 -3.58 0.03
C ASP A 112 26.55 -3.78 0.72
N LEU A 113 25.45 -3.37 0.08
CA LEU A 113 24.10 -3.50 0.60
C LEU A 113 23.09 -3.77 -0.52
N ILE A 114 22.20 -4.73 -0.32
CA ILE A 114 21.03 -4.95 -1.18
C ILE A 114 19.83 -4.23 -0.58
N ILE A 115 19.07 -3.50 -1.38
CA ILE A 115 17.83 -2.88 -0.93
C ILE A 115 16.71 -3.40 -1.83
N ALA A 116 15.81 -4.22 -1.28
CA ALA A 116 14.65 -4.71 -2.00
C ALA A 116 13.41 -3.94 -1.57
N VAL A 117 12.66 -3.37 -2.49
CA VAL A 117 11.39 -2.66 -2.21
C VAL A 117 10.41 -3.05 -3.30
N SER A 118 9.31 -3.73 -2.95
CA SER A 118 8.29 -4.17 -3.91
C SER A 118 8.85 -4.83 -5.19
N PHE A 119 9.84 -5.72 -5.04
CA PHE A 119 10.52 -6.35 -6.19
C PHE A 119 9.80 -7.61 -6.71
N GLY A 120 9.08 -8.31 -5.83
CA GLY A 120 8.33 -9.52 -6.18
C GLY A 120 9.16 -10.77 -6.47
N LEU A 121 10.49 -10.72 -6.28
CA LEU A 121 11.37 -11.91 -6.23
C LEU A 121 12.02 -12.00 -4.85
N PHE A 122 12.20 -13.23 -4.39
CA PHE A 122 12.98 -13.51 -3.20
C PHE A 122 14.48 -13.37 -3.53
N VAL A 123 15.22 -12.59 -2.75
CA VAL A 123 16.68 -12.47 -2.90
C VAL A 123 17.33 -13.71 -2.26
N PRO A 124 17.92 -14.64 -3.03
CA PRO A 124 18.38 -15.90 -2.47
C PRO A 124 19.65 -15.70 -1.60
N PRO A 125 19.93 -16.60 -0.64
CA PRO A 125 21.11 -16.52 0.23
C PRO A 125 22.42 -16.30 -0.53
N ARG A 126 22.59 -16.97 -1.69
CA ARG A 126 23.73 -16.83 -2.59
C ARG A 126 24.02 -15.38 -2.98
N ILE A 127 22.97 -14.60 -3.24
CA ILE A 127 23.10 -13.21 -3.66
C ILE A 127 23.24 -12.32 -2.42
N LEU A 128 22.45 -12.60 -1.38
CA LEU A 128 22.50 -11.86 -0.12
C LEU A 128 23.89 -11.91 0.54
N SER A 129 24.57 -13.06 0.47
CA SER A 129 25.92 -13.25 1.02
C SER A 129 27.04 -12.53 0.26
N LEU A 130 26.77 -12.03 -0.95
CA LEU A 130 27.72 -11.19 -1.70
C LEU A 130 27.79 -9.77 -1.12
N ALA A 131 26.74 -9.33 -0.43
CA ALA A 131 26.65 -7.99 0.13
C ALA A 131 27.29 -7.95 1.52
N LYS A 132 28.22 -7.01 1.71
CA LYS A 132 28.96 -6.84 2.97
C LYS A 132 28.06 -6.77 4.21
N TYR A 133 26.92 -6.08 4.10
CA TYR A 133 25.97 -5.88 5.19
C TYR A 133 24.63 -6.60 4.95
N GLY A 134 24.58 -7.57 4.03
CA GLY A 134 23.34 -8.23 3.63
C GLY A 134 22.41 -7.28 2.89
N GLY A 135 21.17 -7.14 3.36
CA GLY A 135 20.22 -6.26 2.70
C GLY A 135 19.05 -5.82 3.56
N LEU A 136 18.30 -4.86 3.02
CA LEU A 136 17.16 -4.22 3.65
C LEU A 136 15.90 -4.38 2.80
N ASN A 137 14.75 -4.39 3.47
CA ASN A 137 13.44 -4.28 2.85
C ASN A 137 12.66 -3.12 3.49
N VAL A 138 11.95 -2.35 2.66
CA VAL A 138 10.97 -1.37 3.11
C VAL A 138 9.59 -1.98 2.92
N HIS A 139 8.90 -2.25 4.03
CA HIS A 139 7.60 -2.91 4.04
C HIS A 139 6.50 -1.96 4.50
N PRO A 140 5.43 -1.73 3.72
CA PRO A 140 4.40 -0.72 4.04
C PRO A 140 3.33 -1.25 5.02
N SER A 141 3.80 -1.80 6.15
CA SER A 141 2.98 -2.05 7.33
C SER A 141 3.80 -1.96 8.61
N LEU A 142 3.09 -1.98 9.75
CA LEU A 142 3.68 -2.15 11.08
C LEU A 142 3.92 -3.65 11.35
N LEU A 143 5.04 -4.18 10.87
CA LEU A 143 5.38 -5.58 11.09
C LEU A 143 5.35 -5.93 12.59
N PRO A 144 4.83 -7.12 12.97
CA PRO A 144 4.46 -8.25 12.11
C PRO A 144 3.06 -8.21 11.48
N ASP A 145 2.26 -7.15 11.65
CA ASP A 145 0.94 -7.06 10.99
C ASP A 145 1.10 -6.89 9.47
N LEU A 146 0.15 -7.46 8.73
CA LEU A 146 0.05 -7.41 7.27
C LEU A 146 1.34 -7.84 6.54
N LYS A 147 1.99 -8.91 7.01
CA LYS A 147 3.07 -9.58 6.26
C LYS A 147 2.58 -10.07 4.90
N GLY A 148 3.43 -10.03 3.88
CA GLY A 148 3.11 -10.57 2.56
C GLY A 148 3.01 -9.51 1.46
N PRO A 149 2.53 -9.90 0.27
CA PRO A 149 2.71 -9.10 -0.95
C PRO A 149 1.72 -7.93 -1.14
N ALA A 150 0.65 -7.79 -0.36
CA ALA A 150 -0.34 -6.73 -0.57
C ALA A 150 -0.80 -5.96 0.71
N PRO A 151 0.12 -5.55 1.60
CA PRO A 151 -0.20 -4.88 2.88
C PRO A 151 -1.11 -3.65 2.74
N ILE A 152 -0.87 -2.80 1.75
CA ILE A 152 -1.62 -1.54 1.57
C ILE A 152 -3.10 -1.83 1.27
N GLN A 153 -3.34 -2.77 0.34
CA GLN A 153 -4.69 -3.17 -0.04
C GLN A 153 -5.40 -3.83 1.15
N HIS A 154 -4.72 -4.71 1.87
CA HIS A 154 -5.30 -5.36 3.06
C HIS A 154 -5.58 -4.38 4.20
N ALA A 155 -4.76 -3.36 4.40
CA ALA A 155 -5.04 -2.31 5.39
C ALA A 155 -6.38 -1.62 5.11
N LEU A 156 -6.65 -1.32 3.84
CA LEU A 156 -7.91 -0.71 3.39
C LEU A 156 -9.10 -1.68 3.46
N LEU A 157 -8.93 -2.92 2.98
CA LEU A 157 -9.96 -3.96 3.04
C LEU A 157 -10.38 -4.28 4.47
N LYS A 158 -9.41 -4.35 5.39
CA LYS A 158 -9.64 -4.57 6.83
C LYS A 158 -10.04 -3.30 7.58
N ARG A 159 -10.19 -2.17 6.89
CA ARG A 159 -10.60 -0.88 7.47
C ARG A 159 -9.74 -0.50 8.69
N ARG A 160 -8.44 -0.76 8.61
CA ARG A 160 -7.47 -0.37 9.64
C ARG A 160 -7.53 1.16 9.80
N GLN A 161 -7.55 1.63 11.05
CA GLN A 161 -7.54 3.07 11.37
C GLN A 161 -6.14 3.68 11.20
N ALA A 162 -5.11 2.86 11.36
CA ALA A 162 -3.72 3.22 11.16
C ALA A 162 -2.93 2.06 10.53
N THR A 163 -1.86 2.40 9.84
CA THR A 163 -0.83 1.49 9.34
C THR A 163 0.54 2.14 9.55
N GLY A 164 1.60 1.73 8.86
CA GLY A 164 2.90 2.36 8.94
C GLY A 164 3.87 1.75 7.96
N VAL A 165 5.14 2.00 8.20
CA VAL A 165 6.24 1.40 7.44
C VAL A 165 7.24 0.78 8.41
N SER A 166 7.79 -0.36 8.01
CA SER A 166 8.89 -1.02 8.69
C SER A 166 10.07 -1.16 7.72
N VAL A 167 11.24 -0.67 8.13
CA VAL A 167 12.52 -0.97 7.47
C VAL A 167 13.16 -2.12 8.23
N GLN A 168 13.32 -3.26 7.58
CA GLN A 168 13.84 -4.49 8.17
C GLN A 168 15.05 -5.00 7.38
N THR A 169 15.81 -5.92 7.95
CA THR A 169 16.79 -6.70 7.16
C THR A 169 16.10 -7.68 6.21
N LEU A 170 16.80 -8.12 5.18
CA LEU A 170 16.38 -9.27 4.36
C LEU A 170 16.73 -10.56 5.09
N HIS A 171 15.74 -11.43 5.29
CA HIS A 171 15.94 -12.76 5.87
C HIS A 171 16.37 -13.76 4.77
N PRO A 172 17.32 -14.67 5.02
CA PRO A 172 17.85 -15.58 3.99
C PRO A 172 16.84 -16.59 3.46
N THR A 173 15.76 -16.88 4.20
CA THR A 173 14.77 -17.91 3.80
C THR A 173 13.30 -17.48 3.90
N GLN A 174 13.01 -16.25 4.35
CA GLN A 174 11.62 -15.83 4.65
C GLN A 174 11.37 -14.42 4.11
N PHE A 175 10.18 -14.19 3.55
CA PHE A 175 9.70 -12.83 3.32
C PHE A 175 9.27 -12.22 4.65
N ASP A 176 9.55 -10.93 4.83
CA ASP A 176 9.10 -10.14 5.97
C ASP A 176 9.41 -10.75 7.36
N GLY A 177 10.57 -11.39 7.46
CA GLY A 177 11.07 -12.05 8.67
C GLY A 177 12.41 -11.50 9.16
N GLY A 178 12.83 -10.33 8.69
CA GLY A 178 14.07 -9.71 9.13
C GLY A 178 13.90 -8.95 10.45
N THR A 179 15.04 -8.56 11.03
CA THR A 179 15.10 -7.67 12.18
C THR A 179 14.61 -6.29 11.77
N ILE A 180 13.68 -5.71 12.54
CA ILE A 180 13.14 -4.38 12.25
C ILE A 180 14.12 -3.33 12.77
N LEU A 181 14.70 -2.53 11.87
CA LEU A 181 15.70 -1.50 12.17
C LEU A 181 15.10 -0.11 12.34
N ALA A 182 13.94 0.12 11.73
CA ALA A 182 13.12 1.30 11.95
C ALA A 182 11.65 0.95 11.71
N GLN A 183 10.76 1.53 12.49
CA GLN A 183 9.32 1.39 12.34
C GLN A 183 8.66 2.73 12.63
N THR A 184 7.60 3.08 11.89
CA THR A 184 6.83 4.29 12.17
C THR A 184 6.42 4.28 13.66
N PRO A 185 6.63 5.37 14.42
CA PRO A 185 6.28 5.43 15.83
C PRO A 185 4.79 5.19 16.09
N SER A 186 4.45 4.73 17.30
CA SER A 186 3.06 4.62 17.75
C SER A 186 2.33 5.97 17.71
N PRO A 187 1.07 6.05 17.25
CA PRO A 187 0.17 4.93 16.91
C PRO A 187 0.25 4.46 15.44
N GLY A 188 1.27 4.90 14.69
CA GLY A 188 1.39 4.70 13.25
C GLY A 188 0.84 5.89 12.44
N ILE A 189 0.61 5.65 11.16
CA ILE A 189 0.06 6.60 10.19
C ILE A 189 -1.43 6.35 10.05
N SER A 190 -2.25 7.34 10.41
CA SER A 190 -3.70 7.27 10.23
C SER A 190 -4.10 7.09 8.76
N ILE A 191 -5.09 6.23 8.51
CA ILE A 191 -5.69 5.99 7.20
C ILE A 191 -7.01 6.77 7.13
N PRO A 192 -7.09 7.86 6.34
CA PRO A 192 -8.33 8.61 6.18
C PRO A 192 -9.39 7.81 5.41
N ASP A 193 -10.67 8.04 5.70
CA ASP A 193 -11.77 7.31 5.06
C ASP A 193 -11.90 7.54 3.55
N TRP A 194 -11.33 8.62 3.03
CA TRP A 194 -11.36 8.94 1.59
C TRP A 194 -10.15 8.42 0.81
N VAL A 195 -9.11 7.90 1.48
CA VAL A 195 -7.88 7.50 0.79
C VAL A 195 -8.06 6.18 0.05
N ASP A 196 -7.57 6.10 -1.18
CA ASP A 196 -7.48 4.88 -1.96
C ASP A 196 -6.07 4.25 -1.86
N ALA A 197 -5.90 3.08 -2.46
CA ALA A 197 -4.63 2.36 -2.43
C ALA A 197 -3.48 3.16 -3.05
N ASP A 198 -3.74 3.93 -4.11
CA ASP A 198 -2.72 4.75 -4.77
C ASP A 198 -2.29 5.93 -3.89
N GLY A 199 -3.25 6.61 -3.26
CA GLY A 199 -3.00 7.67 -2.29
C GLY A 199 -2.23 7.18 -1.07
N LEU A 200 -2.62 6.02 -0.53
CA LEU A 200 -1.92 5.41 0.59
C LEU A 200 -0.51 4.94 0.18
N THR A 201 -0.35 4.39 -1.03
CA THR A 201 0.96 4.02 -1.61
C THR A 201 1.90 5.21 -1.68
N ARG A 202 1.47 6.35 -2.21
CA ARG A 202 2.31 7.56 -2.27
C ARG A 202 2.72 8.03 -0.88
N ARG A 203 1.79 8.04 0.07
CA ARG A 203 2.04 8.48 1.45
C ARG A 203 3.04 7.58 2.17
N LEU A 204 2.82 6.26 2.12
CA LEU A 204 3.71 5.29 2.76
C LEU A 204 5.05 5.18 2.04
N GLY A 205 5.07 5.32 0.70
CA GLY A 205 6.30 5.34 -0.08
C GLY A 205 7.22 6.48 0.32
N HIS A 206 6.67 7.69 0.48
CA HIS A 206 7.44 8.84 0.96
C HIS A 206 7.98 8.63 2.38
N GLU A 207 7.15 8.15 3.31
CA GLU A 207 7.62 7.85 4.68
C GLU A 207 8.72 6.78 4.67
N GLY A 208 8.50 5.68 3.96
CA GLY A 208 9.44 4.57 3.89
C GLY A 208 10.77 4.94 3.26
N ALA A 209 10.75 5.80 2.25
CA ALA A 209 11.95 6.34 1.63
C ALA A 209 12.79 7.17 2.61
N ASN A 210 12.14 8.06 3.37
CA ASN A 210 12.81 8.87 4.40
C ASN A 210 13.38 8.00 5.53
N MET A 211 12.59 7.03 6.00
CA MET A 211 13.03 6.06 7.01
C MET A 211 14.24 5.25 6.54
N LEU A 212 14.24 4.81 5.28
CA LEU A 212 15.36 4.07 4.70
C LEU A 212 16.63 4.93 4.70
N VAL A 213 16.57 6.17 4.21
CA VAL A 213 17.72 7.09 4.22
C VAL A 213 18.24 7.32 5.64
N ASN A 214 17.35 7.47 6.64
CA ASN A 214 17.74 7.61 8.04
C ASN A 214 18.44 6.36 8.60
N VAL A 215 18.00 5.15 8.22
CA VAL A 215 18.69 3.89 8.55
C VAL A 215 20.09 3.87 7.94
N LEU A 216 20.26 4.37 6.72
CA LEU A 216 21.56 4.46 6.06
C LEU A 216 22.50 5.46 6.77
N LEU A 217 22.00 6.66 7.07
CA LEU A 217 22.76 7.72 7.75
C LEU A 217 23.22 7.31 9.15
N SER A 218 22.33 6.67 9.92
CA SER A 218 22.62 6.19 11.27
C SER A 218 23.46 4.90 11.31
N ARG A 219 23.67 4.26 10.15
CA ARG A 219 24.34 2.95 10.05
C ARG A 219 23.66 1.85 10.88
N ALA A 220 22.36 1.95 11.16
CA ALA A 220 21.63 0.97 11.98
C ALA A 220 21.62 -0.46 11.41
N PHE A 221 21.95 -0.61 10.11
CA PHE A 221 22.12 -1.89 9.43
C PHE A 221 23.47 -2.58 9.69
N VAL A 222 24.39 -1.94 10.41
CA VAL A 222 25.69 -2.52 10.76
C VAL A 222 25.57 -3.31 12.07
N PRO A 223 25.99 -4.59 12.12
CA PRO A 223 25.94 -5.38 13.35
C PRO A 223 26.74 -4.78 14.53
N PRO A 224 26.33 -5.02 15.79
CA PRO A 224 25.17 -5.83 16.19
C PRO A 224 23.85 -5.12 15.91
N LEU A 225 22.89 -5.86 15.35
CA LEU A 225 21.57 -5.32 15.01
C LEU A 225 20.70 -5.21 16.26
N LYS A 226 19.91 -4.14 16.35
CA LYS A 226 18.91 -3.95 17.40
C LYS A 226 17.53 -3.98 16.76
N ASP A 227 16.67 -4.88 17.22
CA ASP A 227 15.27 -4.86 16.85
C ASP A 227 14.56 -3.70 17.58
N VAL A 228 13.89 -2.84 16.81
CA VAL A 228 13.13 -1.70 17.32
C VAL A 228 11.65 -1.77 16.95
N GLY A 229 11.19 -2.89 16.40
CA GLY A 229 9.78 -3.12 16.10
C GLY A 229 8.96 -3.15 17.38
N TRP A 230 8.01 -2.22 17.53
CA TRP A 230 7.17 -2.10 18.73
C TRP A 230 5.80 -2.73 18.54
N TYR A 231 5.31 -2.85 17.30
CA TYR A 231 3.93 -3.25 17.04
C TYR A 231 3.62 -4.69 17.51
N GLY A 232 4.59 -5.61 17.41
CA GLY A 232 4.43 -6.99 17.88
C GLY A 232 4.07 -7.10 19.36
N ASP A 233 4.57 -6.17 20.18
CA ASP A 233 4.34 -6.13 21.64
C ASP A 233 3.17 -5.22 22.03
N SER A 234 2.55 -4.53 21.07
CA SER A 234 1.50 -3.53 21.33
C SER A 234 0.13 -4.13 21.68
N GLY A 235 -0.06 -5.43 21.46
CA GLY A 235 -1.38 -6.08 21.50
C GLY A 235 -2.28 -5.76 20.30
N GLY A 236 -1.74 -5.08 19.28
CA GLY A 236 -2.44 -4.80 18.03
C GLY A 236 -2.77 -6.07 17.23
N ALA A 237 -3.79 -5.97 16.37
CA ALA A 237 -4.17 -7.08 15.50
C ALA A 237 -3.06 -7.43 14.52
N ILE A 238 -2.82 -8.72 14.31
CA ILE A 238 -1.83 -9.25 13.37
C ILE A 238 -2.54 -10.13 12.35
N ASP A 239 -2.35 -9.81 11.07
CA ASP A 239 -2.91 -10.53 9.93
C ASP A 239 -1.88 -10.76 8.82
N HIS A 240 -2.17 -11.67 7.89
CA HIS A 240 -1.39 -11.86 6.67
C HIS A 240 -2.06 -11.15 5.48
N ALA A 241 -1.27 -10.44 4.69
CA ALA A 241 -1.68 -9.68 3.52
C ALA A 241 -1.33 -10.43 2.22
N GLY A 242 -2.10 -11.48 1.93
CA GLY A 242 -1.92 -12.33 0.75
C GLY A 242 -2.13 -11.57 -0.57
N LYS A 243 -1.68 -12.18 -1.68
CA LYS A 243 -1.79 -11.58 -3.01
C LYS A 243 -3.25 -11.34 -3.40
N ILE A 244 -3.57 -10.13 -3.86
CA ILE A 244 -4.89 -9.79 -4.39
C ILE A 244 -5.17 -10.55 -5.68
N LEU A 245 -6.35 -11.18 -5.75
CA LEU A 245 -6.90 -11.92 -6.87
C LEU A 245 -8.08 -11.16 -7.49
N LYS A 246 -8.44 -11.50 -8.74
CA LYS A 246 -9.61 -10.91 -9.40
C LYS A 246 -10.93 -11.20 -8.68
N GLY A 247 -10.99 -12.30 -7.93
CA GLY A 247 -12.15 -12.68 -7.14
C GLY A 247 -12.38 -11.79 -5.93
N ASP A 248 -11.35 -11.09 -5.43
CA ASP A 248 -11.47 -10.28 -4.20
C ASP A 248 -12.33 -9.02 -4.40
N GLN A 249 -12.56 -8.63 -5.66
CA GLN A 249 -13.49 -7.54 -6.02
C GLN A 249 -14.96 -8.00 -6.05
N GLN A 250 -15.23 -9.29 -5.90
CA GLN A 250 -16.58 -9.81 -5.95
C GLN A 250 -17.37 -9.41 -4.70
N VAL A 251 -18.57 -8.90 -4.91
CA VAL A 251 -19.53 -8.55 -3.87
C VAL A 251 -20.73 -9.47 -3.98
N ASP A 252 -21.14 -10.01 -2.84
CA ASP A 252 -22.45 -10.64 -2.66
C ASP A 252 -23.29 -9.69 -1.79
N PHE A 253 -24.31 -9.05 -2.36
CA PHE A 253 -25.13 -8.07 -1.65
C PHE A 253 -25.88 -8.67 -0.44
N ALA A 254 -26.10 -9.98 -0.41
CA ALA A 254 -26.72 -10.64 0.74
C ALA A 254 -25.75 -10.87 1.91
N LYS A 255 -24.43 -10.89 1.64
CA LYS A 255 -23.39 -11.21 2.63
C LYS A 255 -22.44 -10.07 2.94
N SER A 256 -22.32 -9.10 2.03
CA SER A 256 -21.40 -7.98 2.15
C SER A 256 -22.10 -6.79 2.78
N THR A 257 -21.39 -6.05 3.63
CA THR A 257 -21.85 -4.75 4.12
C THR A 257 -21.56 -3.66 3.09
N LEU A 258 -22.23 -2.52 3.22
CA LEU A 258 -21.96 -1.38 2.35
C LEU A 258 -20.52 -0.87 2.50
N ASP A 259 -19.96 -0.94 3.71
CA ASP A 259 -18.58 -0.55 3.99
C ASP A 259 -17.57 -1.48 3.31
N ASP A 260 -17.89 -2.78 3.16
CA ASP A 260 -17.03 -3.71 2.41
C ASP A 260 -16.96 -3.32 0.93
N VAL A 261 -18.09 -2.89 0.34
CA VAL A 261 -18.12 -2.41 -1.05
C VAL A 261 -17.26 -1.16 -1.23
N PHE A 262 -17.34 -0.21 -0.30
CA PHE A 262 -16.46 0.97 -0.30
C PHE A 262 -15.00 0.62 -0.06
N ALA A 263 -14.71 -0.35 0.82
CA ALA A 263 -13.36 -0.83 1.07
C ALA A 263 -12.75 -1.49 -0.17
N ILE A 264 -13.50 -2.34 -0.88
CA ILE A 264 -13.08 -2.94 -2.16
C ILE A 264 -12.76 -1.84 -3.18
N LYS A 265 -13.64 -0.86 -3.35
CA LYS A 265 -13.44 0.27 -4.27
C LYS A 265 -12.15 1.02 -4.00
N ARG A 266 -11.89 1.36 -2.73
CA ARG A 266 -10.67 2.07 -2.30
C ARG A 266 -9.42 1.21 -2.44
N ALA A 267 -9.50 -0.08 -2.12
CA ALA A 267 -8.32 -0.95 -2.02
C ALA A 267 -7.86 -1.54 -3.34
N ILE A 268 -8.80 -2.01 -4.17
CA ILE A 268 -8.48 -2.89 -5.29
C ILE A 268 -9.25 -2.56 -6.57
N GLY A 269 -10.10 -1.54 -6.59
CA GLY A 269 -10.81 -1.05 -7.77
C GLY A 269 -12.27 -1.46 -7.83
N GLU A 270 -12.85 -1.53 -9.03
CA GLU A 270 -14.31 -1.64 -9.20
C GLU A 270 -14.90 -2.94 -8.62
N PRO A 271 -15.79 -2.86 -7.62
CA PRO A 271 -16.51 -4.03 -7.14
C PRO A 271 -17.45 -4.57 -8.23
N TRP A 272 -17.69 -5.87 -8.21
CA TRP A 272 -18.58 -6.51 -9.20
C TRP A 272 -19.40 -7.64 -8.59
N CYS A 273 -20.55 -7.96 -9.18
CA CYS A 273 -21.38 -9.08 -8.78
C CYS A 273 -21.94 -9.83 -9.99
N TRP A 274 -22.43 -11.05 -9.78
CA TRP A 274 -23.17 -11.81 -10.78
C TRP A 274 -24.65 -11.43 -10.73
N LEU A 275 -25.26 -11.24 -11.89
CA LEU A 275 -26.71 -11.14 -12.05
C LEU A 275 -27.33 -12.53 -12.23
N PRO A 276 -28.64 -12.72 -11.96
CA PRO A 276 -29.30 -14.01 -12.10
C PRO A 276 -29.21 -14.62 -13.51
N ASN A 277 -29.06 -13.78 -14.53
CA ASN A 277 -28.91 -14.21 -15.93
C ASN A 277 -27.45 -14.59 -16.30
N GLY A 278 -26.53 -14.63 -15.32
CA GLY A 278 -25.12 -14.95 -15.53
C GLY A 278 -24.26 -13.77 -16.01
N ASP A 279 -24.83 -12.59 -16.22
CA ASP A 279 -24.06 -11.40 -16.58
C ASP A 279 -23.25 -10.87 -15.38
N ARG A 280 -22.03 -10.39 -15.63
CA ARG A 280 -21.23 -9.69 -14.61
C ARG A 280 -21.56 -8.20 -14.61
N LEU A 281 -22.11 -7.72 -13.49
CA LEU A 281 -22.34 -6.30 -13.22
C LEU A 281 -21.12 -5.71 -12.50
N ILE A 282 -20.56 -4.64 -13.04
CA ILE A 282 -19.46 -3.88 -12.43
C ILE A 282 -20.02 -2.57 -11.89
N LEU A 283 -19.73 -2.24 -10.63
CA LEU A 283 -20.19 -1.04 -9.94
C LEU A 283 -19.17 0.07 -10.11
N ASN A 284 -19.37 0.98 -11.07
CA ASN A 284 -18.41 2.04 -11.40
C ASN A 284 -18.53 3.24 -10.47
N GLU A 285 -19.77 3.67 -10.20
CA GLU A 285 -20.12 4.74 -9.26
C GLU A 285 -21.31 4.28 -8.44
N PHE A 286 -21.24 4.50 -7.12
CA PHE A 286 -22.28 4.11 -6.19
C PHE A 286 -22.21 4.94 -4.92
N SER A 287 -23.34 5.04 -4.24
CA SER A 287 -23.51 5.84 -3.03
C SER A 287 -24.44 5.14 -2.04
N GLU A 288 -24.45 5.62 -0.80
CA GLU A 288 -25.48 5.21 0.15
C GLU A 288 -26.76 6.00 -0.09
N LYS A 289 -27.89 5.32 -0.26
CA LYS A 289 -29.19 5.97 -0.18
C LYS A 289 -29.65 6.02 1.28
N LYS A 290 -29.64 7.22 1.87
CA LYS A 290 -30.28 7.47 3.18
C LYS A 290 -31.80 7.44 3.00
N VAL A 291 -32.47 6.48 3.63
CA VAL A 291 -33.92 6.45 3.70
C VAL A 291 -34.36 7.43 4.79
N LEU A 292 -35.25 8.36 4.45
CA LEU A 292 -35.88 9.22 5.45
C LEU A 292 -36.88 8.38 6.26
N LEU A 293 -36.84 8.51 7.59
CA LEU A 293 -37.81 7.88 8.49
C LEU A 293 -39.24 8.17 8.00
N GLY A 294 -39.98 7.13 7.63
CA GLY A 294 -41.38 7.22 7.19
C GLY A 294 -41.64 6.96 5.71
N GLU A 295 -40.62 6.93 4.84
CA GLU A 295 -40.79 6.27 3.54
C GLU A 295 -40.92 4.77 3.81
N GLN A 296 -42.11 4.20 3.61
CA GLN A 296 -42.35 2.76 3.59
C GLN A 296 -41.56 2.14 2.44
N GLY A 297 -40.24 2.03 2.60
CA GLY A 297 -39.45 1.09 1.83
C GLY A 297 -39.90 -0.29 2.26
N GLN A 298 -40.45 -1.07 1.33
CA GLN A 298 -40.58 -2.51 1.52
C GLN A 298 -39.34 -3.03 2.25
N GLU A 299 -39.54 -3.78 3.34
CA GLU A 299 -38.47 -4.50 4.02
C GLU A 299 -37.99 -5.62 3.09
N HIS A 300 -37.29 -5.22 2.03
CA HIS A 300 -36.62 -6.14 1.14
C HIS A 300 -35.59 -6.93 1.94
N PRO A 301 -35.42 -8.24 1.72
CA PRO A 301 -34.34 -8.97 2.34
C PRO A 301 -32.96 -8.52 1.80
N PRO A 302 -31.87 -8.72 2.56
CA PRO A 302 -30.51 -8.55 2.03
C PRO A 302 -30.30 -9.27 0.70
N GLY A 303 -29.57 -8.65 -0.21
CA GLY A 303 -29.34 -9.16 -1.57
C GLY A 303 -30.40 -8.75 -2.60
N ARG A 304 -31.58 -8.30 -2.17
CA ARG A 304 -32.62 -7.84 -3.08
C ARG A 304 -32.19 -6.56 -3.79
N MET A 305 -32.34 -6.56 -5.11
CA MET A 305 -32.24 -5.38 -5.96
C MET A 305 -33.63 -4.88 -6.37
N TRP A 306 -33.83 -3.58 -6.48
CA TRP A 306 -35.07 -2.98 -6.96
C TRP A 306 -34.82 -1.60 -7.58
N LEU A 307 -35.87 -1.00 -8.15
CA LEU A 307 -35.82 0.35 -8.67
C LEU A 307 -36.37 1.34 -7.68
N ASP A 308 -35.63 2.41 -7.45
CA ASP A 308 -36.18 3.61 -6.84
C ASP A 308 -37.22 4.24 -7.79
N THR A 309 -38.49 4.19 -7.40
CA THR A 309 -39.60 4.79 -8.15
C THR A 309 -40.12 6.09 -7.53
N SER A 310 -39.40 6.66 -6.56
CA SER A 310 -39.75 7.97 -5.98
C SER A 310 -39.65 9.12 -6.99
N ARG A 311 -38.90 8.92 -8.09
CA ARG A 311 -38.71 9.88 -9.17
C ARG A 311 -39.39 9.41 -10.45
N ALA A 312 -39.52 10.32 -11.42
CA ALA A 312 -40.08 10.00 -12.74
C ALA A 312 -39.33 8.81 -13.40
N PRO A 313 -40.01 7.97 -14.21
CA PRO A 313 -39.45 6.72 -14.74
C PRO A 313 -38.09 6.80 -15.45
N LYS A 314 -37.78 7.96 -16.05
CA LYS A 314 -36.49 8.24 -16.70
C LYS A 314 -35.32 8.44 -15.72
N HIS A 315 -35.63 8.58 -14.44
CA HIS A 315 -34.69 8.80 -13.33
C HIS A 315 -34.69 7.64 -12.33
N ASN A 316 -35.28 6.49 -12.67
CA ASN A 316 -35.23 5.32 -11.80
C ASN A 316 -33.78 4.87 -11.62
N VAL A 317 -33.34 4.77 -10.38
CA VAL A 317 -31.99 4.32 -10.03
C VAL A 317 -32.08 2.92 -9.42
N PRO A 318 -31.21 1.97 -9.84
CA PRO A 318 -31.13 0.67 -9.19
C PRO A 318 -30.60 0.78 -7.76
N LEU A 319 -31.30 0.13 -6.84
CA LEU A 319 -30.95 0.02 -5.43
C LEU A 319 -30.68 -1.45 -5.09
N ALA A 320 -29.83 -1.71 -4.10
CA ALA A 320 -29.62 -3.02 -3.52
C ALA A 320 -29.57 -2.92 -1.98
N ARG A 321 -30.20 -3.88 -1.30
CA ARG A 321 -30.10 -3.96 0.17
C ARG A 321 -28.89 -4.79 0.54
N MET A 322 -28.00 -4.21 1.33
CA MET A 322 -26.78 -4.86 1.80
C MET A 322 -27.06 -5.71 3.05
N ALA A 323 -26.13 -6.58 3.41
CA ALA A 323 -26.23 -7.43 4.61
C ALA A 323 -26.41 -6.63 5.91
N CYS A 324 -25.84 -5.43 5.96
CA CYS A 324 -25.98 -4.51 7.09
C CYS A 324 -27.31 -3.70 7.10
N GLY A 325 -28.28 -4.03 6.24
CA GLY A 325 -29.56 -3.34 6.12
C GLY A 325 -29.51 -2.00 5.38
N ARG A 326 -28.33 -1.36 5.29
CA ARG A 326 -28.08 -0.14 4.50
C ARG A 326 -28.32 -0.37 3.01
N ILE A 327 -28.62 0.71 2.30
CA ILE A 327 -29.03 0.66 0.89
C ILE A 327 -27.91 1.22 0.00
N LEU A 328 -27.43 0.37 -0.90
CA LEU A 328 -26.54 0.73 -1.98
C LEU A 328 -27.35 1.32 -3.13
N GLN A 329 -27.03 2.52 -3.55
CA GLN A 329 -27.51 3.13 -4.80
C GLN A 329 -26.46 2.95 -5.89
N ILE A 330 -26.86 2.38 -7.03
CA ILE A 330 -25.97 2.13 -8.15
C ILE A 330 -26.10 3.29 -9.14
N ASP A 331 -25.19 4.26 -9.02
CA ASP A 331 -25.21 5.49 -9.81
C ASP A 331 -24.75 5.23 -11.24
N LYS A 332 -23.67 4.46 -11.43
CA LYS A 332 -23.20 3.99 -12.75
C LYS A 332 -22.66 2.57 -12.67
N SER A 333 -23.04 1.76 -13.65
CA SER A 333 -22.58 0.38 -13.79
C SER A 333 -22.29 -0.01 -15.24
N SER A 334 -21.55 -1.11 -15.40
CA SER A 334 -21.21 -1.74 -16.67
C SER A 334 -21.60 -3.22 -16.65
N ILE A 335 -21.98 -3.78 -17.80
CA ILE A 335 -22.24 -5.23 -17.96
C ILE A 335 -21.39 -5.76 -19.11
N GLY A 336 -20.64 -6.84 -18.86
CA GLY A 336 -20.03 -7.66 -19.93
C GLY A 336 -19.23 -6.91 -21.01
N GLY A 337 -18.18 -6.17 -20.63
CA GLY A 337 -17.25 -5.55 -21.60
C GLY A 337 -17.81 -4.36 -22.39
N ARG A 338 -19.01 -3.88 -22.03
CA ARG A 338 -19.63 -2.66 -22.59
C ARG A 338 -19.12 -1.38 -21.93
N PRO A 339 -19.33 -0.20 -22.55
CA PRO A 339 -18.94 1.09 -21.97
C PRO A 339 -19.59 1.37 -20.61
N VAL A 340 -18.91 2.20 -19.80
CA VAL A 340 -19.40 2.64 -18.48
C VAL A 340 -20.75 3.36 -18.61
N GLY A 341 -21.69 3.03 -17.72
CA GLY A 341 -23.05 3.61 -17.71
C GLY A 341 -24.07 2.86 -18.55
N ALA A 342 -23.64 2.02 -19.50
CA ALA A 342 -24.54 1.16 -20.28
C ALA A 342 -25.19 0.05 -19.42
N GLY A 343 -24.62 -0.25 -18.25
CA GLY A 343 -25.16 -1.25 -17.31
C GLY A 343 -26.49 -0.81 -16.70
N ASN A 344 -26.66 0.48 -16.39
CA ASN A 344 -27.86 0.98 -15.71
C ASN A 344 -29.13 0.74 -16.52
N GLN A 345 -29.13 1.04 -17.83
CA GLN A 345 -30.31 0.86 -18.67
C GLN A 345 -30.75 -0.61 -18.72
N ARG A 346 -29.79 -1.53 -18.85
CA ARG A 346 -30.05 -2.98 -18.85
C ARG A 346 -30.54 -3.46 -17.49
N LEU A 347 -29.92 -2.99 -16.41
CA LEU A 347 -30.33 -3.31 -15.05
C LEU A 347 -31.75 -2.81 -14.76
N VAL A 348 -32.09 -1.59 -15.20
CA VAL A 348 -33.44 -1.03 -15.10
C VAL A 348 -34.45 -1.85 -15.89
N SER A 349 -34.13 -2.24 -17.13
CA SER A 349 -35.00 -3.10 -17.93
C SER A 349 -35.26 -4.45 -17.26
N MET A 350 -34.19 -5.10 -16.77
CA MET A 350 -34.28 -6.39 -16.07
C MET A 350 -35.14 -6.30 -14.80
N LEU A 351 -34.94 -5.28 -13.97
CA LEU A 351 -35.70 -5.09 -12.74
C LEU A 351 -37.18 -4.73 -13.01
N ARG A 352 -37.49 -4.08 -14.14
CA ARG A 352 -38.88 -3.86 -14.58
C ARG A 352 -39.57 -5.16 -14.96
N GLN A 353 -38.90 -6.01 -15.74
CA GLN A 353 -39.42 -7.33 -16.14
C GLN A 353 -39.69 -8.23 -14.93
N GLN A 354 -38.76 -8.30 -13.97
CA GLN A 354 -38.96 -9.08 -12.75
C GLN A 354 -40.18 -8.61 -11.93
N ARG A 355 -40.47 -7.30 -11.93
CA ARG A 355 -41.65 -6.75 -11.26
C ARG A 355 -42.93 -7.14 -11.99
N THR A 356 -42.97 -7.09 -13.32
CA THR A 356 -44.16 -7.49 -14.09
C THR A 356 -44.47 -8.98 -13.93
N ASP A 357 -43.44 -9.83 -13.89
CA ASP A 357 -43.62 -11.28 -13.73
C ASP A 357 -44.13 -11.64 -12.34
N THR A 358 -43.68 -10.93 -11.29
CA THR A 358 -44.16 -11.15 -9.92
C THR A 358 -45.63 -10.75 -9.77
N VAL A 359 -46.03 -9.60 -10.33
CA VAL A 359 -47.43 -9.13 -10.28
C VAL A 359 -48.36 -10.06 -11.08
N ALA A 360 -47.92 -10.52 -12.26
CA ALA A 360 -48.70 -11.46 -13.07
C ALA A 360 -48.92 -12.83 -12.39
N MET A 361 -47.95 -13.31 -11.59
CA MET A 361 -48.11 -14.54 -10.81
C MET A 361 -49.05 -14.37 -9.62
N ASP A 362 -49.01 -13.22 -8.93
CA ASP A 362 -49.92 -12.94 -7.81
C ASP A 362 -51.37 -12.76 -8.29
N GLU A 363 -51.59 -12.16 -9.47
CA GLU A 363 -52.92 -12.02 -10.08
C GLU A 363 -53.47 -13.34 -10.65
N GLY A 364 -52.59 -14.23 -11.15
CA GLY A 364 -52.99 -15.56 -11.67
C GLY A 364 -53.26 -16.63 -10.62
N THR A 365 -52.97 -16.36 -9.33
CA THR A 365 -53.24 -17.29 -8.21
C THR A 365 -54.53 -16.94 -7.46
N GLN A 366 -55.21 -15.85 -7.85
CA GLN A 366 -56.50 -15.41 -7.28
C GLN A 366 -57.72 -15.77 -8.15
N SER A 367 -57.56 -16.55 -9.21
CA SER A 367 -58.65 -16.98 -10.10
C SER A 367 -59.13 -18.40 -9.84
#